data_AF-A0A1Y3W5L8-F1
#
_entry.id   AF-A0A1Y3W5L8-F1
#
_cell.length_a   1.000
_cell.length_b   1.000
_cell.length_c   1.000
_cell.angle_alpha   90.00
_cell.angle_beta   90.00
_cell.angle_gamma   90.00
#
_symmetry.space_group_name_H-M   'P 1'
#
loop_
_entity.id
_entity.type
_entity.pdbx_description
1 polymer ?
#
loop_
_entity_poly.entity_id
_entity_poly.type
_entity_poly.pdbx_seq_one_letter_code
_entity_poly.pdbx_strand_id
1 'polypeptide(L)'
;MKNILWVCCFMILLPLVSRAQMKNTVSEVREYKEVDGKIIITCLVNSVEADFVLDLAGQTAILPEYVEKFNIDTTEKAKIPYDCFQYKNIPTFRSVSLNSISFGNNAFANGLGAFVLKDEPYLRELGVAGIVGGAIFQRVVLTIDSQRKKLTMSQPYRPSYMKLTNRANAQLLQGVGMECPITIDGVTFSCMLDTWNKGLVELNATDFARLTGTAGKNVQVYAGYGKTLVMVPAKVVGQCDFVRMAFKDVSIAENKSLIRSVIGTEILKHGLLSVDFLRQTVYFQSFDEVTVKDDVIENYVTVESGKVNEITGVYFRENIHDYLKGTDFTFKGDKPVVIDFWASWCGPCMKMMPFMEQLAAKYKDKVIFLKVNADKEKELCNKFGINALPTFMFLPVGGKPIQEIGAEPGKVEKIIMEQLLK
;
A
#
# COMPACT_ATOMS: atom_id res chain seq x y z
N MET A 1 72.30 -27.62 5.11
CA MET A 1 70.98 -28.14 5.57
C MET A 1 70.01 -26.98 5.66
N LYS A 2 68.89 -27.09 4.93
CA LYS A 2 67.58 -26.44 5.11
C LYS A 2 67.41 -24.94 4.79
N ASN A 3 66.85 -24.74 3.59
CA ASN A 3 65.94 -23.68 3.17
C ASN A 3 64.91 -23.29 4.23
N ILE A 4 64.60 -21.98 4.36
CA ILE A 4 63.23 -21.52 4.57
C ILE A 4 63.00 -20.25 3.74
N LEU A 5 62.16 -20.42 2.72
CA LEU A 5 61.49 -19.43 1.88
C LEU A 5 60.39 -18.75 2.73
N TRP A 6 60.34 -17.42 2.82
CA TRP A 6 59.11 -16.72 3.24
C TRP A 6 58.70 -15.72 2.16
N VAL A 7 57.51 -16.00 1.63
CA VAL A 7 56.81 -15.34 0.54
C VAL A 7 56.30 -13.98 1.04
N CYS A 8 56.67 -12.90 0.36
CA CYS A 8 56.02 -11.60 0.52
C CYS A 8 54.59 -11.70 -0.03
N CYS A 9 53.61 -11.89 0.86
CA CYS A 9 52.21 -11.86 0.52
C CYS A 9 51.77 -10.40 0.30
N PHE A 10 51.57 -10.02 -0.96
CA PHE A 10 50.94 -8.75 -1.34
C PHE A 10 49.48 -8.78 -0.85
N MET A 11 49.19 -8.12 0.27
CA MET A 11 47.80 -7.83 0.67
C MET A 11 47.24 -6.78 -0.27
N ILE A 12 46.51 -7.24 -1.30
CA ILE A 12 45.66 -6.38 -2.11
C ILE A 12 44.46 -5.99 -1.24
N LEU A 13 44.49 -4.76 -0.70
CA LEU A 13 43.33 -4.10 -0.11
C LEU A 13 42.34 -3.77 -1.24
N LEU A 14 41.42 -4.70 -1.51
CA LEU A 14 40.20 -4.38 -2.25
C LEU A 14 39.31 -3.51 -1.34
N PRO A 15 38.90 -2.30 -1.77
CA PRO A 15 37.86 -1.59 -1.06
C PRO A 15 36.55 -2.35 -1.28
N LEU A 16 36.02 -2.93 -0.21
CA LEU A 16 34.61 -3.33 -0.12
C LEU A 16 33.76 -2.06 -0.23
N VAL A 17 33.49 -1.65 -1.47
CA VAL A 17 32.41 -0.70 -1.73
C VAL A 17 31.11 -1.47 -1.57
N SER A 18 30.65 -1.63 -0.33
CA SER A 18 29.25 -1.92 -0.08
C SER A 18 28.46 -0.67 -0.46
N ARG A 19 28.04 -0.57 -1.72
CA ARG A 19 26.89 0.27 -2.06
C ARG A 19 25.68 -0.38 -1.41
N ALA A 20 25.42 -0.05 -0.15
CA ALA A 20 24.08 -0.13 0.38
C ALA A 20 23.24 0.82 -0.47
N GLN A 21 22.51 0.26 -1.43
CA GLN A 21 21.51 0.98 -2.18
C GLN A 21 20.45 1.39 -1.14
N MET A 22 20.53 2.60 -0.59
CA MET A 22 19.39 3.22 0.08
C MET A 22 18.32 3.34 -0.98
N LYS A 23 17.43 2.36 -1.02
CA LYS A 23 16.19 2.44 -1.78
C LYS A 23 15.35 3.45 -1.03
N ASN A 24 15.20 4.65 -1.58
CA ASN A 24 14.29 5.66 -1.05
C ASN A 24 12.88 5.05 -1.04
N THR A 25 12.43 4.61 0.12
CA THR A 25 11.08 4.12 0.35
C THR A 25 10.25 5.31 0.83
N VAL A 26 9.18 5.65 0.12
CA VAL A 26 8.17 6.61 0.61
C VAL A 26 7.20 5.81 1.47
N SER A 27 6.97 6.24 2.71
CA SER A 27 6.15 5.52 3.68
C SER A 27 5.13 6.45 4.30
N GLU A 28 3.86 6.05 4.24
CA GLU A 28 2.78 6.67 5.01
C GLU A 28 2.41 5.72 6.15
N VAL A 29 2.30 6.26 7.36
CA VAL A 29 1.87 5.50 8.54
C VAL A 29 0.52 6.04 8.99
N ARG A 30 -0.44 5.14 9.20
CA ARG A 30 -1.79 5.46 9.64
C ARG A 30 -2.16 4.59 10.85
N GLU A 31 -2.85 5.17 11.80
CA GLU A 31 -3.41 4.41 12.92
C GLU A 31 -4.69 3.69 12.49
N TYR A 32 -4.97 2.55 13.11
CA TYR A 32 -6.22 1.83 12.96
C TYR A 32 -6.88 1.63 14.33
N LYS A 33 -8.22 1.50 14.35
CA LYS A 33 -8.97 1.18 15.56
C LYS A 33 -9.19 -0.33 15.64
N GLU A 34 -9.28 -0.87 16.84
CA GLU A 34 -9.69 -2.26 17.02
C GLU A 34 -11.05 -2.31 17.72
N VAL A 35 -12.01 -2.97 17.11
CA VAL A 35 -13.36 -3.17 17.67
C VAL A 35 -13.70 -4.65 17.59
N ASP A 36 -13.94 -5.27 18.73
CA ASP A 36 -14.21 -6.72 18.84
C ASP A 36 -13.15 -7.60 18.14
N GLY A 37 -11.87 -7.21 18.27
CA GLY A 37 -10.75 -7.90 17.63
C GLY A 37 -10.65 -7.71 16.12
N LYS A 38 -11.47 -6.84 15.52
CA LYS A 38 -11.43 -6.49 14.09
C LYS A 38 -10.61 -5.22 13.88
N ILE A 39 -9.78 -5.22 12.84
CA ILE A 39 -9.01 -4.05 12.42
C ILE A 39 -9.95 -3.13 11.64
N ILE A 40 -10.19 -1.94 12.17
CA ILE A 40 -11.05 -0.91 11.59
C ILE A 40 -10.19 0.23 11.04
N ILE A 41 -10.35 0.54 9.77
CA ILE A 41 -9.66 1.63 9.09
C ILE A 41 -10.65 2.65 8.54
N THR A 42 -10.27 3.93 8.59
CA THR A 42 -11.09 5.03 8.08
C THR A 42 -10.71 5.31 6.63
N CYS A 43 -11.66 5.13 5.72
CA CYS A 43 -11.48 5.35 4.30
C CYS A 43 -12.29 6.56 3.82
N LEU A 44 -11.82 7.20 2.75
CA LEU A 44 -12.57 8.20 2.00
C LEU A 44 -13.18 7.55 0.76
N VAL A 45 -14.50 7.41 0.70
CA VAL A 45 -15.23 6.87 -0.47
C VAL A 45 -16.00 7.99 -1.13
N ASN A 46 -15.71 8.30 -2.39
CA ASN A 46 -16.34 9.41 -3.12
C ASN A 46 -16.35 10.74 -2.32
N SER A 47 -15.25 11.03 -1.63
CA SER A 47 -15.09 12.20 -0.72
C SER A 47 -15.88 12.16 0.60
N VAL A 48 -16.48 11.03 0.95
CA VAL A 48 -17.17 10.83 2.22
C VAL A 48 -16.36 9.88 3.09
N GLU A 49 -16.07 10.31 4.32
CA GLU A 49 -15.32 9.52 5.29
C GLU A 49 -16.21 8.47 5.95
N ALA A 50 -15.70 7.24 6.07
CA ALA A 50 -16.35 6.18 6.83
C ALA A 50 -15.36 5.10 7.29
N ASP A 51 -15.72 4.40 8.37
CA ASP A 51 -14.94 3.31 8.93
C ASP A 51 -15.28 1.98 8.22
N PHE A 52 -14.27 1.13 8.01
CA PHE A 52 -14.38 -0.18 7.35
C PHE A 52 -13.59 -1.23 8.12
N VAL A 53 -14.09 -2.46 8.17
CA VAL A 53 -13.27 -3.61 8.60
C VAL A 53 -12.27 -3.94 7.49
N LEU A 54 -10.99 -4.09 7.84
CA LEU A 54 -9.97 -4.60 6.94
C LEU A 54 -10.04 -6.13 6.87
N ASP A 55 -10.36 -6.68 5.70
CA ASP A 55 -10.31 -8.12 5.43
C ASP A 55 -9.45 -8.40 4.20
N LEU A 56 -8.20 -8.80 4.39
CA LEU A 56 -7.26 -9.05 3.29
C LEU A 56 -7.63 -10.22 2.37
N ALA A 57 -8.47 -11.17 2.82
CA ALA A 57 -8.99 -12.27 2.01
C ALA A 57 -10.43 -12.01 1.53
N GLY A 58 -11.07 -10.99 2.09
CA GLY A 58 -12.42 -10.56 1.75
C GLY A 58 -12.47 -9.66 0.52
N GLN A 59 -13.65 -9.63 -0.10
CA GLN A 59 -13.97 -8.65 -1.14
C GLN A 59 -14.52 -7.38 -0.51
N THR A 60 -14.22 -6.25 -1.14
CA THR A 60 -14.77 -4.96 -0.72
C THR A 60 -16.29 -4.99 -0.84
N ALA A 61 -16.96 -4.56 0.23
CA ALA A 61 -18.41 -4.52 0.28
C ALA A 61 -18.89 -3.42 1.21
N ILE A 62 -20.11 -2.95 0.97
CA ILE A 62 -20.77 -1.88 1.73
C ILE A 62 -22.16 -2.32 2.18
N LEU A 63 -22.58 -1.77 3.31
CA LEU A 63 -23.95 -1.86 3.78
C LEU A 63 -24.88 -1.02 2.87
N PRO A 64 -26.15 -1.42 2.70
CA PRO A 64 -27.11 -0.73 1.82
C PRO A 64 -27.23 0.78 2.07
N GLU A 65 -27.31 1.18 3.33
CA GLU A 65 -27.48 2.58 3.73
C GLU A 65 -26.30 3.48 3.31
N TYR A 66 -25.14 2.89 3.01
CA TYR A 66 -23.97 3.62 2.55
C TYR A 66 -23.93 3.84 1.04
N VAL A 67 -24.79 3.17 0.27
CA VAL A 67 -24.91 3.40 -1.18
C VAL A 67 -25.29 4.84 -1.48
N GLU A 68 -26.35 5.32 -0.83
CA GLU A 68 -26.82 6.70 -0.96
C GLU A 68 -25.84 7.68 -0.31
N LYS A 69 -25.32 7.35 0.89
CA LYS A 69 -24.38 8.20 1.63
C LYS A 69 -23.08 8.47 0.85
N PHE A 70 -22.61 7.49 0.09
CA PHE A 70 -21.43 7.64 -0.77
C PHE A 70 -21.76 8.16 -2.18
N ASN A 71 -23.02 8.50 -2.45
CA ASN A 71 -23.47 8.99 -3.75
C ASN A 71 -23.04 8.06 -4.91
N ILE A 72 -23.21 6.75 -4.71
CA ILE A 72 -22.79 5.73 -5.67
C ILE A 72 -23.82 5.61 -6.80
N ASP A 73 -23.34 5.64 -8.04
CA ASP A 73 -24.18 5.31 -9.20
C ASP A 73 -24.49 3.80 -9.20
N THR A 74 -25.78 3.48 -9.25
CA THR A 74 -26.28 2.11 -9.23
C THR A 74 -26.87 1.66 -10.56
N THR A 75 -26.78 2.49 -11.60
CA THR A 75 -27.25 2.17 -12.95
C THR A 75 -26.35 1.16 -13.63
N GLU A 76 -25.04 1.26 -13.42
CA GLU A 76 -24.04 0.32 -13.95
C GLU A 76 -23.62 -0.72 -12.90
N LYS A 77 -23.58 -1.99 -13.33
CA LYS A 77 -23.01 -3.07 -12.53
C LYS A 77 -21.49 -2.95 -12.55
N ALA A 78 -20.84 -3.08 -11.40
CA ALA A 78 -19.38 -3.15 -11.39
C ALA A 78 -18.86 -4.34 -12.19
N LYS A 79 -17.74 -4.12 -12.88
CA LYS A 79 -16.98 -5.15 -13.60
C LYS A 79 -16.21 -6.04 -12.63
N ILE A 80 -16.96 -6.77 -11.80
CA ILE A 80 -16.44 -7.84 -10.96
C ILE A 80 -16.60 -9.14 -11.77
N PRO A 81 -15.57 -9.99 -11.88
CA PRO A 81 -15.66 -11.24 -12.64
C PRO A 81 -16.60 -12.29 -12.01
N TYR A 82 -17.23 -11.97 -10.89
CA TYR A 82 -18.06 -12.86 -10.08
C TYR A 82 -19.33 -12.14 -9.58
N ASP A 83 -20.42 -12.89 -9.43
CA ASP A 83 -21.72 -12.36 -9.02
C ASP A 83 -21.95 -12.41 -7.50
N CYS A 84 -21.12 -13.15 -6.78
CA CYS A 84 -21.22 -13.33 -5.34
C CYS A 84 -19.84 -13.36 -4.68
N PHE A 85 -19.84 -13.34 -3.35
CA PHE A 85 -18.61 -13.50 -2.59
C PHE A 85 -17.95 -14.84 -2.91
N GLN A 86 -16.64 -14.82 -3.15
CA GLN A 86 -15.92 -16.01 -3.57
C GLN A 86 -15.44 -16.90 -2.40
N TYR A 87 -15.37 -16.34 -1.19
CA TYR A 87 -14.71 -17.02 -0.05
C TYR A 87 -15.54 -17.06 1.22
N LYS A 88 -16.56 -16.20 1.32
CA LYS A 88 -17.47 -16.14 2.46
C LYS A 88 -18.89 -16.17 1.91
N ASN A 89 -19.71 -17.07 2.44
CA ASN A 89 -21.07 -17.25 1.93
C ASN A 89 -21.99 -16.14 2.47
N ILE A 90 -21.98 -14.98 1.81
CA ILE A 90 -22.71 -13.79 2.23
C ILE A 90 -23.71 -13.37 1.17
N PRO A 91 -24.98 -13.16 1.53
CA PRO A 91 -25.97 -12.65 0.61
C PRO A 91 -25.67 -11.21 0.17
N THR A 92 -25.62 -11.00 -1.13
CA THR A 92 -25.46 -9.67 -1.75
C THR A 92 -26.71 -9.28 -2.53
N PHE A 93 -27.01 -7.99 -2.62
CA PHE A 93 -28.07 -7.47 -3.50
C PHE A 93 -27.56 -7.33 -4.93
N ARG A 94 -26.39 -6.69 -5.08
CA ARG A 94 -25.79 -6.33 -6.36
C ARG A 94 -24.32 -5.97 -6.19
N SER A 95 -23.63 -5.73 -7.29
CA SER A 95 -22.32 -5.08 -7.29
C SER A 95 -22.42 -3.65 -7.83
N VAL A 96 -21.62 -2.76 -7.26
CA VAL A 96 -21.54 -1.33 -7.59
C VAL A 96 -20.09 -0.91 -7.74
N SER A 97 -19.83 0.16 -8.48
CA SER A 97 -18.49 0.72 -8.67
C SER A 97 -18.29 1.90 -7.72
N LEU A 98 -17.24 1.84 -6.88
CA LEU A 98 -16.81 2.98 -6.09
C LEU A 98 -15.95 3.88 -7.00
N ASN A 99 -16.41 5.10 -7.30
CA ASN A 99 -15.67 6.01 -8.18
C ASN A 99 -14.26 6.27 -7.65
N SER A 100 -14.15 6.54 -6.34
CA SER A 100 -12.89 6.57 -5.62
C SER A 100 -13.04 5.97 -4.22
N ILE A 101 -11.99 5.27 -3.79
CA ILE A 101 -11.79 4.88 -2.39
C ILE A 101 -10.31 5.09 -2.05
N SER A 102 -10.02 5.66 -0.88
CA SER A 102 -8.65 5.75 -0.37
C SER A 102 -8.56 5.48 1.13
N PHE A 103 -7.46 4.86 1.52
CA PHE A 103 -6.96 4.82 2.87
C PHE A 103 -5.64 5.58 2.90
N GLY A 104 -5.69 6.81 3.39
CA GLY A 104 -4.57 7.71 3.30
C GLY A 104 -4.27 8.19 1.87
N ASN A 105 -3.02 8.56 1.66
CA ASN A 105 -2.50 9.10 0.41
C ASN A 105 -1.95 8.03 -0.54
N ASN A 106 -1.49 6.90 0.01
CA ASN A 106 -0.77 5.88 -0.76
C ASN A 106 -1.62 4.67 -1.15
N ALA A 107 -2.66 4.32 -0.39
CA ALA A 107 -3.57 3.22 -0.74
C ALA A 107 -4.89 3.78 -1.29
N PHE A 108 -5.10 3.65 -2.60
CA PHE A 108 -6.30 4.14 -3.26
C PHE A 108 -6.66 3.30 -4.49
N ALA A 109 -7.93 3.34 -4.86
CA ALA A 109 -8.45 2.74 -6.08
C ALA A 109 -9.56 3.61 -6.68
N ASN A 110 -9.61 3.64 -8.01
CA ASN A 110 -10.67 4.31 -8.77
C ASN A 110 -11.49 3.25 -9.51
N GLY A 111 -12.81 3.41 -9.52
CA GLY A 111 -13.73 2.43 -10.11
C GLY A 111 -13.63 1.04 -9.46
N LEU A 112 -13.40 0.98 -8.15
CA LEU A 112 -13.27 -0.29 -7.45
C LEU A 112 -14.64 -0.97 -7.34
N GLY A 113 -14.75 -2.19 -7.84
CA GLY A 113 -15.96 -3.00 -7.65
C GLY A 113 -16.16 -3.35 -6.18
N ALA A 114 -17.37 -3.10 -5.67
CA ALA A 114 -17.81 -3.47 -4.34
C ALA A 114 -19.16 -4.19 -4.39
N PHE A 115 -19.38 -5.11 -3.46
CA PHE A 115 -20.71 -5.70 -3.27
C PHE A 115 -21.56 -4.84 -2.33
N VAL A 116 -22.86 -4.73 -2.63
CA VAL A 116 -23.85 -4.22 -1.66
C VAL A 116 -24.42 -5.42 -0.91
N LEU A 117 -24.20 -5.44 0.41
CA LEU A 117 -24.62 -6.52 1.30
C LEU A 117 -26.13 -6.48 1.52
N LYS A 118 -26.77 -7.61 1.86
CA LYS A 118 -28.21 -7.60 2.19
C LYS A 118 -28.49 -7.06 3.59
N ASP A 119 -28.21 -7.88 4.60
CA ASP A 119 -28.34 -7.51 6.00
C ASP A 119 -27.20 -8.13 6.78
N GLU A 120 -26.33 -7.29 7.34
CA GLU A 120 -25.19 -7.70 8.16
C GLU A 120 -25.21 -6.90 9.47
N PRO A 121 -26.04 -7.31 10.46
CA PRO A 121 -26.21 -6.59 11.71
C PRO A 121 -24.91 -6.39 12.47
N TYR A 122 -24.01 -7.37 12.41
CA TYR A 122 -22.73 -7.29 13.12
C TYR A 122 -21.83 -6.16 12.59
N LEU A 123 -21.81 -5.90 11.28
CA LEU A 123 -21.08 -4.75 10.74
C LEU A 123 -21.63 -3.42 11.25
N ARG A 124 -22.95 -3.32 11.47
CA ARG A 124 -23.58 -2.15 12.10
C ARG A 124 -23.20 -2.02 13.58
N GLU A 125 -23.14 -3.12 14.31
CA GLU A 125 -22.66 -3.14 15.71
C GLU A 125 -21.20 -2.69 15.81
N LEU A 126 -20.36 -3.05 14.84
CA LEU A 126 -18.97 -2.58 14.73
C LEU A 126 -18.87 -1.09 14.35
N GLY A 127 -19.97 -0.46 13.92
CA GLY A 127 -20.01 0.94 13.53
C GLY A 127 -19.36 1.23 12.18
N VAL A 128 -19.26 0.24 11.28
CA VAL A 128 -18.60 0.38 9.99
C VAL A 128 -19.57 0.51 8.82
N ALA A 129 -19.09 1.07 7.71
CA ALA A 129 -19.78 1.11 6.44
C ALA A 129 -19.74 -0.23 5.69
N GLY A 130 -18.79 -1.10 6.02
CA GLY A 130 -18.64 -2.39 5.39
C GLY A 130 -17.24 -2.97 5.56
N ILE A 131 -16.79 -3.69 4.53
CA ILE A 131 -15.49 -4.37 4.47
C ILE A 131 -14.65 -3.78 3.35
N VAL A 132 -13.35 -3.61 3.61
CA VAL A 132 -12.38 -3.26 2.58
C VAL A 132 -11.38 -4.40 2.40
N GLY A 133 -11.30 -4.87 1.15
CA GLY A 133 -10.43 -5.97 0.76
C GLY A 133 -8.97 -5.55 0.54
N GLY A 134 -8.11 -6.53 0.25
CA GLY A 134 -6.72 -6.29 -0.14
C GLY A 134 -6.54 -5.48 -1.45
N ALA A 135 -7.60 -5.30 -2.25
CA ALA A 135 -7.54 -4.68 -3.57
C ALA A 135 -7.02 -3.23 -3.55
N ILE A 136 -7.34 -2.44 -2.51
CA ILE A 136 -6.87 -1.04 -2.40
C ILE A 136 -5.37 -0.93 -2.10
N PHE A 137 -4.74 -2.02 -1.68
CA PHE A 137 -3.33 -2.06 -1.28
C PHE A 137 -2.41 -2.63 -2.36
N GLN A 138 -2.92 -3.01 -3.54
CA GLN A 138 -2.12 -3.70 -4.57
C GLN A 138 -0.94 -2.89 -5.11
N ARG A 139 -0.93 -1.57 -4.92
CA ARG A 139 0.13 -0.64 -5.36
C ARG A 139 1.12 -0.25 -4.26
N VAL A 140 0.94 -0.76 -3.05
CA VAL A 140 1.80 -0.49 -1.90
C VAL A 140 2.29 -1.80 -1.31
N VAL A 141 3.33 -1.73 -0.49
CA VAL A 141 3.60 -2.78 0.48
C VAL A 141 2.91 -2.39 1.78
N LEU A 142 1.93 -3.19 2.18
CA LEU A 142 1.17 -2.98 3.41
C LEU A 142 1.86 -3.69 4.57
N THR A 143 2.23 -2.96 5.61
CA THR A 143 2.73 -3.55 6.86
C THR A 143 1.73 -3.32 7.98
N ILE A 144 1.32 -4.40 8.66
CA ILE A 144 0.42 -4.38 9.81
C ILE A 144 1.28 -4.53 11.08
N ASP A 145 1.17 -3.54 11.97
CA ASP A 145 1.80 -3.53 13.29
C ASP A 145 0.71 -3.51 14.36
N SER A 146 0.47 -4.66 14.99
CA SER A 146 -0.59 -4.81 15.97
C SER A 146 -0.25 -4.21 17.33
N GLN A 147 1.02 -4.21 17.72
CA GLN A 147 1.47 -3.64 19.00
C GLN A 147 1.26 -2.14 19.02
N ARG A 148 1.54 -1.49 17.90
CA ARG A 148 1.44 -0.03 17.75
C ARG A 148 0.09 0.41 17.19
N LYS A 149 -0.76 -0.54 16.78
CA LYS A 149 -2.04 -0.33 16.08
C LYS A 149 -1.89 0.58 14.85
N LYS A 150 -0.87 0.27 14.04
CA LYS A 150 -0.49 1.07 12.87
C LYS A 150 -0.42 0.23 11.60
N LEU A 151 -0.83 0.84 10.50
CA LEU A 151 -0.62 0.36 9.15
C LEU A 151 0.43 1.25 8.48
N THR A 152 1.45 0.65 7.87
CA THR A 152 2.43 1.36 7.05
C THR A 152 2.25 0.98 5.59
N MET A 153 2.02 1.97 4.72
CA MET A 153 1.95 1.81 3.28
C MET A 153 3.23 2.36 2.66
N SER A 154 4.08 1.47 2.17
CA SER A 154 5.38 1.83 1.64
C SER A 154 5.51 1.59 0.13
N GLN A 155 6.26 2.46 -0.55
CA GLN A 155 6.47 2.40 -1.99
C GLN A 155 7.93 2.69 -2.38
N PRO A 156 8.45 2.07 -3.45
CA PRO A 156 7.90 0.90 -4.14
C PRO A 156 8.32 -0.41 -3.46
N TYR A 157 8.95 -0.33 -2.29
CA TYR A 157 9.52 -1.46 -1.56
C TYR A 157 8.96 -1.51 -0.14
N ARG A 158 9.10 -2.67 0.49
CA ARG A 158 8.82 -2.83 1.91
C ARG A 158 9.68 -1.88 2.76
N PRO A 159 9.29 -1.63 4.02
CA PRO A 159 10.11 -0.83 4.93
C PRO A 159 11.50 -1.44 5.17
N SER A 160 12.50 -0.60 5.37
CA SER A 160 13.90 -1.01 5.56
C SER A 160 14.14 -1.90 6.77
N TYR A 161 13.29 -1.76 7.80
CA TYR A 161 13.34 -2.57 9.02
C TYR A 161 12.90 -4.03 8.83
N MET A 162 12.26 -4.36 7.69
CA MET A 162 11.90 -5.73 7.34
C MET A 162 13.07 -6.44 6.65
N LYS A 163 13.58 -7.52 7.24
CA LYS A 163 14.72 -8.28 6.71
C LYS A 163 14.36 -9.03 5.42
N LEU A 164 15.26 -9.00 4.43
CA LEU A 164 15.10 -9.77 3.17
C LEU A 164 15.03 -11.28 3.40
N THR A 165 15.64 -11.75 4.48
CA THR A 165 15.70 -13.16 4.85
C THR A 165 14.36 -13.65 5.38
N ASN A 166 13.58 -12.79 6.03
CA ASN A 166 12.34 -13.15 6.70
C ASN A 166 11.16 -12.95 5.74
N ARG A 167 11.16 -13.72 4.65
CA ARG A 167 10.13 -13.68 3.61
C ARG A 167 9.76 -15.06 3.12
N ALA A 168 8.55 -15.17 2.58
CA ALA A 168 8.12 -16.30 1.76
C ALA A 168 7.54 -15.79 0.44
N ASN A 169 7.70 -16.61 -0.61
CA ASN A 169 6.93 -16.42 -1.83
C ASN A 169 5.46 -16.70 -1.51
N ALA A 170 4.59 -15.86 -2.03
CA ALA A 170 3.16 -15.98 -1.91
C ALA A 170 2.55 -15.90 -3.31
N GLN A 171 1.23 -16.06 -3.41
CA GLN A 171 0.52 -15.97 -4.68
C GLN A 171 -0.67 -15.03 -4.54
N LEU A 172 -0.77 -14.04 -5.43
CA LEU A 172 -1.95 -13.20 -5.51
C LEU A 172 -3.04 -13.93 -6.29
N LEU A 173 -4.11 -14.32 -5.61
CA LEU A 173 -5.31 -14.83 -6.26
C LEU A 173 -6.20 -13.65 -6.63
N GLN A 174 -6.42 -13.44 -7.93
CA GLN A 174 -7.18 -12.28 -8.42
C GLN A 174 -8.63 -12.27 -7.88
N GLY A 175 -9.06 -11.12 -7.36
CA GLY A 175 -10.37 -10.95 -6.75
C GLY A 175 -10.51 -11.55 -5.35
N VAL A 176 -9.39 -11.95 -4.73
CA VAL A 176 -9.35 -12.66 -3.45
C VAL A 176 -8.40 -12.00 -2.46
N GLY A 177 -7.09 -12.15 -2.65
CA GLY A 177 -6.09 -11.86 -1.63
C GLY A 177 -4.81 -12.67 -1.83
N MET A 178 -3.96 -12.65 -0.82
CA MET A 178 -2.65 -13.31 -0.84
C MET A 178 -2.70 -14.71 -0.23
N GLU A 179 -2.39 -15.72 -1.03
CA GLU A 179 -2.19 -17.10 -0.59
C GLU A 179 -0.72 -17.32 -0.19
N CYS A 180 -0.50 -17.81 1.02
CA CYS A 180 0.81 -17.96 1.63
C CYS A 180 1.07 -19.41 2.03
N PRO A 181 2.31 -19.89 1.90
CA PRO A 181 2.68 -21.19 2.41
C PRO A 181 2.82 -21.14 3.94
N ILE A 182 2.27 -22.16 4.60
CA ILE A 182 2.49 -22.43 6.02
C ILE A 182 2.82 -23.91 6.19
N THR A 183 3.84 -24.23 6.98
CA THR A 183 4.25 -25.62 7.20
C THR A 183 3.78 -26.06 8.58
N ILE A 184 3.06 -27.17 8.68
CA ILE A 184 2.54 -27.69 9.94
C ILE A 184 2.99 -29.14 10.08
N ASP A 185 3.74 -29.45 11.14
CA ASP A 185 4.34 -30.76 11.39
C ASP A 185 5.03 -31.37 10.14
N GLY A 186 5.72 -30.51 9.37
CA GLY A 186 6.44 -30.88 8.15
C GLY A 186 5.61 -30.94 6.86
N VAL A 187 4.29 -30.75 6.93
CA VAL A 187 3.39 -30.69 5.77
C VAL A 187 3.09 -29.24 5.40
N THR A 188 3.30 -28.86 4.13
CA THR A 188 2.98 -27.52 3.65
C THR A 188 1.52 -27.41 3.20
N PHE A 189 0.87 -26.35 3.66
CA PHE A 189 -0.47 -25.91 3.30
C PHE A 189 -0.41 -24.54 2.64
N SER A 190 -1.30 -24.31 1.69
CA SER A 190 -1.50 -22.98 1.09
C SER A 190 -2.70 -22.35 1.78
N CYS A 191 -2.50 -21.20 2.41
CA CYS A 191 -3.52 -20.54 3.23
C CYS A 191 -3.64 -19.05 2.88
N MET A 192 -4.86 -18.54 2.84
CA MET A 192 -5.12 -17.13 2.60
C MET A 192 -4.79 -16.28 3.83
N LEU A 193 -4.16 -15.12 3.65
CA LEU A 193 -4.06 -14.12 4.72
C LEU A 193 -5.43 -13.47 4.94
N ASP A 194 -6.08 -13.77 6.06
CA ASP A 194 -7.43 -13.32 6.38
C ASP A 194 -7.45 -12.55 7.70
N THR A 195 -7.56 -11.23 7.64
CA THR A 195 -7.58 -10.36 8.82
C THR A 195 -8.93 -10.31 9.53
N TRP A 196 -9.94 -11.04 9.04
CA TRP A 196 -11.19 -11.26 9.77
C TRP A 196 -11.09 -12.40 10.78
N ASN A 197 -10.39 -13.48 10.43
CA ASN A 197 -10.33 -14.68 11.25
C ASN A 197 -9.34 -14.51 12.41
N LYS A 198 -9.72 -15.00 13.60
CA LYS A 198 -8.97 -14.76 14.85
C LYS A 198 -7.87 -15.78 15.09
N GLY A 199 -8.04 -17.02 14.63
CA GLY A 199 -7.07 -18.10 14.89
C GLY A 199 -5.71 -17.85 14.22
N LEU A 200 -4.69 -18.61 14.63
CA LEU A 200 -3.41 -18.61 13.91
C LEU A 200 -3.58 -19.22 12.52
N VAL A 201 -4.19 -20.41 12.48
CA VAL A 201 -4.57 -21.13 11.26
C VAL A 201 -5.93 -21.78 11.46
N GLU A 202 -6.81 -21.62 10.47
CA GLU A 202 -8.06 -22.38 10.38
C GLU A 202 -8.07 -23.12 9.04
N LEU A 203 -8.29 -24.43 9.06
CA LEU A 203 -8.25 -25.25 7.86
C LEU A 203 -9.67 -25.57 7.39
N ASN A 204 -9.87 -25.61 6.06
CA ASN A 204 -11.07 -26.21 5.49
C ASN A 204 -11.07 -27.74 5.75
N ALA A 205 -12.20 -28.40 5.49
CA ALA A 205 -12.34 -29.83 5.76
C ALA A 205 -11.28 -30.70 5.04
N THR A 206 -10.94 -30.36 3.80
CA THR A 206 -9.97 -31.10 2.98
C THR A 206 -8.56 -31.03 3.56
N ASP A 207 -8.10 -29.84 3.93
CA ASP A 207 -6.77 -29.66 4.53
C ASP A 207 -6.72 -30.18 5.96
N PHE A 208 -7.80 -30.01 6.74
CA PHE A 208 -7.88 -30.53 8.09
C PHE A 208 -7.79 -32.07 8.17
N ALA A 209 -8.33 -32.76 7.15
CA ALA A 209 -8.22 -34.21 7.05
C ALA A 209 -6.76 -34.68 6.85
N ARG A 210 -5.92 -33.86 6.20
CA ARG A 210 -4.49 -34.15 5.99
C ARG A 210 -3.63 -33.89 7.23
N LEU A 211 -4.17 -33.21 8.25
CA LEU A 211 -3.44 -32.82 9.45
C LEU A 211 -3.18 -34.02 10.38
N THR A 212 -1.93 -34.22 10.78
CA THR A 212 -1.46 -35.37 11.60
C THR A 212 -1.49 -35.14 13.11
N GLY A 213 -2.00 -34.00 13.57
CA GLY A 213 -2.05 -33.64 14.99
C GLY A 213 -2.98 -34.51 15.86
N THR A 214 -2.86 -34.37 17.18
CA THR A 214 -3.69 -35.07 18.16
C THR A 214 -5.04 -34.38 18.36
N ALA A 215 -6.06 -35.12 18.80
CA ALA A 215 -7.38 -34.53 19.06
C ALA A 215 -7.29 -33.46 20.17
N GLY A 216 -7.70 -32.24 19.85
CA GLY A 216 -7.75 -31.11 20.78
C GLY A 216 -9.16 -30.88 21.34
N LYS A 217 -9.29 -29.85 22.19
CA LYS A 217 -10.60 -29.34 22.59
C LYS A 217 -11.26 -28.61 21.41
N ASN A 218 -12.58 -28.61 21.37
CA ASN A 218 -13.29 -27.79 20.41
C ASN A 218 -12.96 -26.31 20.63
N VAL A 219 -12.86 -25.56 19.54
CA VAL A 219 -12.54 -24.12 19.53
C VAL A 219 -13.64 -23.34 18.82
N GLN A 220 -13.68 -22.03 19.08
CA GLN A 220 -14.66 -21.12 18.50
C GLN A 220 -14.11 -20.52 17.21
N VAL A 221 -14.88 -20.61 16.12
CA VAL A 221 -14.57 -20.00 14.83
C VAL A 221 -15.73 -19.17 14.30
N TYR A 222 -15.44 -18.22 13.40
CA TYR A 222 -16.45 -17.47 12.68
C TYR A 222 -17.02 -18.28 11.51
N ALA A 223 -18.33 -18.13 11.28
CA ALA A 223 -18.98 -18.58 10.05
C ALA A 223 -19.41 -17.35 9.24
N GLY A 224 -18.66 -17.03 8.17
CA GLY A 224 -18.89 -15.80 7.40
C GLY A 224 -18.60 -14.52 8.21
N TYR A 225 -19.42 -13.48 8.01
CA TYR A 225 -19.29 -12.18 8.70
C TYR A 225 -20.19 -12.01 9.94
N GLY A 226 -20.61 -13.11 10.57
CA GLY A 226 -21.44 -13.05 11.77
C GLY A 226 -20.67 -12.83 13.07
N LYS A 227 -21.36 -12.29 14.08
CA LYS A 227 -20.88 -12.24 15.48
C LYS A 227 -20.83 -13.62 16.13
N THR A 228 -21.75 -14.49 15.73
CA THR A 228 -21.94 -15.80 16.37
C THR A 228 -20.78 -16.73 16.03
N LEU A 229 -20.08 -17.16 17.08
CA LEU A 229 -19.03 -18.15 17.00
C LEU A 229 -19.62 -19.55 17.04
N VAL A 230 -19.06 -20.45 16.24
CA VAL A 230 -19.44 -21.87 16.20
C VAL A 230 -18.34 -22.69 16.85
N MET A 231 -18.73 -23.63 17.72
CA MET A 231 -17.81 -24.61 18.28
C MET A 231 -17.48 -25.68 17.23
N VAL A 232 -16.21 -25.83 16.90
CA VAL A 232 -15.72 -26.78 15.89
C VAL A 232 -14.61 -27.66 16.46
N PRO A 233 -14.41 -28.88 15.93
CA PRO A 233 -13.28 -29.72 16.33
C PRO A 233 -11.95 -29.05 15.99
N ALA A 234 -10.92 -29.37 16.77
CA ALA A 234 -9.56 -28.92 16.53
C ALA A 234 -8.58 -30.07 16.74
N LYS A 235 -7.41 -29.94 16.10
CA LYS A 235 -6.24 -30.78 16.36
C LYS A 235 -5.14 -29.93 16.99
N VAL A 236 -4.37 -30.51 17.91
CA VAL A 236 -3.15 -29.92 18.44
C VAL A 236 -1.96 -30.46 17.65
N VAL A 237 -1.18 -29.57 17.07
CA VAL A 237 0.01 -29.86 16.27
C VAL A 237 1.27 -29.43 17.00
N GLY A 238 2.37 -30.15 16.80
CA GLY A 238 3.61 -29.88 17.54
C GLY A 238 4.29 -28.59 17.11
N GLN A 239 4.28 -28.30 15.80
CA GLN A 239 4.90 -27.12 15.23
C GLN A 239 4.14 -26.59 14.01
N CYS A 240 3.98 -25.28 13.96
CA CYS A 240 3.51 -24.53 12.80
C CYS A 240 4.55 -23.47 12.45
N ASP A 241 5.05 -23.47 11.22
CA ASP A 241 6.08 -22.56 10.74
C ASP A 241 5.51 -21.58 9.73
N PHE A 242 5.66 -20.29 10.01
CA PHE A 242 5.37 -19.21 9.07
C PHE A 242 6.56 -18.26 8.99
N VAL A 243 7.13 -18.12 7.79
CA VAL A 243 8.18 -17.15 7.48
C VAL A 243 9.25 -17.06 8.57
N ARG A 244 9.98 -18.16 8.77
CA ARG A 244 11.07 -18.32 9.78
C ARG A 244 10.66 -18.22 11.25
N MET A 245 9.39 -18.02 11.57
CA MET A 245 8.89 -18.17 12.94
C MET A 245 8.24 -19.55 13.11
N ALA A 246 8.58 -20.22 14.20
CA ALA A 246 7.98 -21.47 14.62
C ALA A 246 7.05 -21.23 15.83
N PHE A 247 5.82 -21.69 15.71
CA PHE A 247 4.81 -21.72 16.75
C PHE A 247 4.68 -23.16 17.26
N LYS A 248 4.69 -23.35 18.59
CA LYS A 248 4.62 -24.68 19.21
C LYS A 248 3.24 -24.95 19.79
N ASP A 249 2.85 -26.21 19.82
CA ASP A 249 1.62 -26.70 20.46
C ASP A 249 0.36 -25.94 20.01
N VAL A 250 0.24 -25.75 18.69
CA VAL A 250 -0.81 -24.91 18.10
C VAL A 250 -2.11 -25.71 18.00
N SER A 251 -3.22 -25.10 18.43
CA SER A 251 -4.56 -25.63 18.16
C SER A 251 -5.07 -25.12 16.81
N ILE A 252 -5.31 -26.04 15.88
CA ILE A 252 -5.81 -25.74 14.54
C ILE A 252 -7.25 -26.23 14.42
N ALA A 253 -8.15 -25.33 14.03
CA ALA A 253 -9.57 -25.60 13.91
C ALA A 253 -9.94 -26.18 12.53
N GLU A 254 -10.94 -27.06 12.48
CA GLU A 254 -11.66 -27.37 11.25
C GLU A 254 -12.79 -26.35 11.05
N ASN A 255 -12.69 -25.50 10.04
CA ASN A 255 -13.76 -24.57 9.68
C ASN A 255 -14.37 -24.96 8.34
N LYS A 256 -15.47 -25.71 8.40
CA LYS A 256 -16.19 -26.22 7.22
C LYS A 256 -16.85 -25.14 6.37
N SER A 257 -16.96 -23.91 6.88
CA SER A 257 -17.48 -22.79 6.11
C SER A 257 -16.44 -22.18 5.16
N LEU A 258 -15.15 -22.49 5.38
CA LEU A 258 -14.06 -21.99 4.56
C LEU A 258 -13.97 -22.72 3.23
N ILE A 259 -13.91 -21.94 2.15
CA ILE A 259 -13.57 -22.45 0.82
C ILE A 259 -12.07 -22.73 0.74
N ARG A 260 -11.24 -21.88 1.34
CA ARG A 260 -9.79 -22.04 1.47
C ARG A 260 -9.37 -21.91 2.91
N SER A 261 -8.38 -22.69 3.31
CA SER A 261 -7.69 -22.55 4.59
C SER A 261 -7.09 -21.16 4.74
N VAL A 262 -7.01 -20.64 5.97
CA VAL A 262 -6.61 -19.25 6.26
C VAL A 262 -5.58 -19.16 7.37
N ILE A 263 -4.76 -18.12 7.29
CA ILE A 263 -3.92 -17.60 8.38
C ILE A 263 -4.63 -16.37 8.93
N GLY A 264 -4.97 -16.39 10.21
CA GLY A 264 -5.72 -15.32 10.87
C GLY A 264 -4.87 -14.34 11.66
N THR A 265 -5.52 -13.49 12.44
CA THR A 265 -4.91 -12.35 13.14
C THR A 265 -4.09 -12.72 14.36
N GLU A 266 -4.16 -13.96 14.87
CA GLU A 266 -3.29 -14.39 15.99
C GLU A 266 -1.81 -14.18 15.65
N ILE A 267 -1.44 -14.38 14.38
CA ILE A 267 -0.05 -14.20 13.93
C ILE A 267 0.46 -12.79 14.16
N LEU A 268 -0.42 -11.79 14.08
CA LEU A 268 -0.08 -10.39 14.25
C LEU A 268 0.34 -10.08 15.68
N LYS A 269 -0.01 -10.91 16.68
CA LYS A 269 0.45 -10.75 18.06
C LYS A 269 1.92 -11.09 18.26
N HIS A 270 2.54 -11.77 17.30
CA HIS A 270 3.90 -12.26 17.40
C HIS A 270 4.90 -11.50 16.53
N GLY A 271 4.44 -10.69 15.58
CA GLY A 271 5.33 -9.91 14.74
C GLY A 271 4.64 -9.00 13.74
N LEU A 272 5.47 -8.27 13.01
CA LEU A 272 5.07 -7.42 11.89
C LEU A 272 4.78 -8.27 10.66
N LEU A 273 3.61 -8.11 10.06
CA LEU A 273 3.25 -8.73 8.79
C LEU A 273 3.33 -7.69 7.68
N SER A 274 4.17 -7.90 6.66
CA SER A 274 4.27 -7.04 5.49
C SER A 274 3.90 -7.80 4.22
N VAL A 275 3.00 -7.25 3.42
CA VAL A 275 2.41 -7.86 2.23
C VAL A 275 2.74 -7.02 1.00
N ASP A 276 3.57 -7.57 0.11
CA ASP A 276 3.90 -6.98 -1.20
C ASP A 276 3.09 -7.70 -2.27
N PHE A 277 1.91 -7.15 -2.60
CA PHE A 277 0.99 -7.70 -3.59
C PHE A 277 1.62 -7.75 -4.99
N LEU A 278 2.37 -6.70 -5.35
CA LEU A 278 2.99 -6.58 -6.68
C LEU A 278 4.05 -7.66 -6.90
N ARG A 279 4.88 -7.92 -5.89
CA ARG A 279 5.94 -8.95 -5.96
C ARG A 279 5.50 -10.30 -5.44
N GLN A 280 4.23 -10.44 -5.06
CA GLN A 280 3.65 -11.65 -4.49
C GLN A 280 4.56 -12.24 -3.40
N THR A 281 4.94 -11.39 -2.45
CA THR A 281 5.88 -11.76 -1.38
C THR A 281 5.30 -11.30 -0.05
N VAL A 282 5.41 -12.15 0.96
CA VAL A 282 5.06 -11.80 2.34
C VAL A 282 6.31 -11.83 3.20
N TYR A 283 6.36 -10.90 4.15
CA TYR A 283 7.42 -10.79 5.14
C TYR A 283 6.80 -10.85 6.51
N PHE A 284 7.49 -11.52 7.43
CA PHE A 284 7.06 -11.60 8.81
C PHE A 284 8.27 -11.50 9.72
N GLN A 285 8.22 -10.63 10.71
CA GLN A 285 9.36 -10.40 11.60
C GLN A 285 8.89 -10.28 13.04
N SER A 286 9.47 -11.09 13.92
CA SER A 286 9.17 -11.03 15.35
C SER A 286 9.36 -9.63 15.89
N PHE A 287 8.51 -9.23 16.84
CA PHE A 287 8.67 -7.97 17.57
C PHE A 287 10.03 -7.90 18.30
N ASP A 288 10.57 -9.03 18.73
CA ASP A 288 11.89 -9.10 19.39
C ASP A 288 13.07 -8.79 18.46
N GLU A 289 12.85 -8.87 17.14
CA GLU A 289 13.89 -8.68 16.13
C GLU A 289 13.88 -7.28 15.50
N VAL A 290 12.94 -6.41 15.88
CA VAL A 290 12.69 -5.16 15.17
C VAL A 290 12.39 -4.02 16.13
N THR A 291 13.06 -2.90 15.92
CA THR A 291 12.65 -1.61 16.48
C THR A 291 12.05 -0.79 15.35
N VAL A 292 10.72 -0.65 15.35
CA VAL A 292 10.03 0.21 14.38
C VAL A 292 10.17 1.64 14.86
N LYS A 293 10.91 2.45 14.10
CA LYS A 293 10.82 3.91 14.23
C LYS A 293 9.68 4.36 13.33
N ASP A 294 8.82 5.25 13.82
CA ASP A 294 7.97 6.06 12.95
C ASP A 294 8.83 7.07 12.21
N ASP A 295 9.81 6.58 11.46
CA ASP A 295 10.40 7.35 10.39
C ASP A 295 9.31 7.35 9.31
N VAL A 296 8.27 8.15 9.53
CA VAL A 296 7.45 8.60 8.42
C VAL A 296 8.46 9.30 7.54
N ILE A 297 8.90 8.62 6.47
CA ILE A 297 9.52 9.31 5.35
C ILE A 297 8.35 9.98 4.63
N GLU A 298 7.70 10.90 5.35
CA GLU A 298 7.15 12.09 4.77
C GLU A 298 8.36 12.68 4.08
N ASN A 299 8.41 12.53 2.76
CA ASN A 299 9.18 13.46 1.96
C ASN A 299 8.50 14.81 2.19
N TYR A 300 8.76 15.44 3.34
CA TYR A 300 8.63 16.88 3.50
C TYR A 300 9.59 17.44 2.48
N VAL A 301 9.08 17.63 1.27
CA VAL A 301 9.72 18.46 0.28
C VAL A 301 9.76 19.83 0.93
N THR A 302 10.90 20.16 1.53
CA THR A 302 11.13 21.51 2.02
C THR A 302 11.43 22.33 0.79
N VAL A 303 10.46 23.15 0.38
CA VAL A 303 10.66 24.06 -0.75
C VAL A 303 11.47 25.25 -0.27
N GLU A 304 12.75 25.25 -0.63
CA GLU A 304 13.63 26.37 -0.37
C GLU A 304 13.53 27.39 -1.50
N SER A 305 13.27 28.65 -1.14
CA SER A 305 13.25 29.72 -2.13
C SER A 305 14.65 29.99 -2.67
N GLY A 306 14.76 30.21 -3.99
CA GLY A 306 16.04 30.40 -4.65
C GLY A 306 16.70 29.13 -5.18
N LYS A 307 16.05 27.96 -5.04
CA LYS A 307 16.56 26.66 -5.50
C LYS A 307 15.52 25.93 -6.36
N VAL A 308 15.98 24.96 -7.16
CA VAL A 308 15.10 24.00 -7.84
C VAL A 308 14.86 22.79 -6.95
N ASN A 309 13.62 22.64 -6.46
CA ASN A 309 13.27 21.62 -5.47
C ASN A 309 12.66 20.37 -6.14
N GLU A 310 13.20 19.17 -5.90
CA GLU A 310 12.59 17.94 -6.41
C GLU A 310 11.35 17.57 -5.59
N ILE A 311 10.22 17.33 -6.26
CA ILE A 311 8.94 17.03 -5.63
C ILE A 311 8.38 15.68 -6.08
N THR A 312 7.48 15.12 -5.27
CA THR A 312 6.73 13.89 -5.58
C THR A 312 5.31 14.19 -6.06
N GLY A 313 4.62 13.19 -6.59
CA GLY A 313 3.19 13.28 -6.89
C GLY A 313 2.35 13.60 -5.64
N VAL A 314 2.76 13.15 -4.45
CA VAL A 314 2.10 13.49 -3.18
C VAL A 314 2.19 14.98 -2.89
N TYR A 315 3.41 15.55 -2.93
CA TYR A 315 3.59 16.99 -2.71
C TYR A 315 2.77 17.81 -3.70
N PHE A 316 2.76 17.40 -4.98
CA PHE A 316 1.96 18.04 -6.01
C PHE A 316 0.46 18.04 -5.63
N ARG A 317 -0.10 16.91 -5.21
CA ARG A 317 -1.52 16.84 -4.81
C ARG A 317 -1.85 17.74 -3.64
N GLU A 318 -1.01 17.72 -2.62
CA GLU A 318 -1.28 18.42 -1.38
C GLU A 318 -1.11 19.94 -1.52
N ASN A 319 -0.06 20.38 -2.21
CA ASN A 319 0.39 21.78 -2.22
C ASN A 319 0.17 22.51 -3.56
N ILE A 320 -0.03 21.79 -4.67
CA ILE A 320 -0.17 22.39 -6.00
C ILE A 320 -1.59 22.24 -6.53
N HIS A 321 -2.00 21.00 -6.80
CA HIS A 321 -3.34 20.67 -7.30
C HIS A 321 -3.66 19.19 -7.06
N ASP A 322 -4.80 18.93 -6.41
CA ASP A 322 -5.28 17.58 -6.15
C ASP A 322 -5.94 16.99 -7.40
N TYR A 323 -5.12 16.37 -8.25
CA TYR A 323 -5.54 15.79 -9.54
C TYR A 323 -6.41 14.52 -9.41
N LEU A 324 -6.72 14.08 -8.18
CA LEU A 324 -7.70 13.03 -7.92
C LEU A 324 -9.11 13.60 -7.70
N LYS A 325 -9.26 14.91 -7.48
CA LYS A 325 -10.55 15.57 -7.26
C LYS A 325 -10.95 16.45 -8.43
N GLY A 326 -12.08 16.10 -9.05
CA GLY A 326 -12.66 16.87 -10.15
C GLY A 326 -11.87 16.78 -11.45
N THR A 327 -12.31 17.54 -12.45
CA THR A 327 -11.67 17.64 -13.78
C THR A 327 -10.92 18.95 -13.96
N ASP A 328 -11.29 19.99 -13.22
CA ASP A 328 -10.76 21.34 -13.40
C ASP A 328 -9.50 21.57 -12.56
N PHE A 329 -8.48 22.16 -13.18
CA PHE A 329 -7.27 22.52 -12.47
C PHE A 329 -7.53 23.67 -11.50
N THR A 330 -7.28 23.41 -10.22
CA THR A 330 -7.32 24.41 -9.13
C THR A 330 -5.96 24.50 -8.48
N PHE A 331 -5.29 25.65 -8.63
CA PHE A 331 -4.01 25.92 -8.00
C PHE A 331 -4.20 26.27 -6.52
N LYS A 332 -3.44 25.61 -5.63
CA LYS A 332 -3.48 25.83 -4.18
C LYS A 332 -2.44 26.83 -3.68
N GLY A 333 -1.44 27.17 -4.50
CA GLY A 333 -0.32 28.01 -4.10
C GLY A 333 -0.64 29.51 -4.11
N ASP A 334 0.05 30.24 -3.24
CA ASP A 334 -0.01 31.71 -3.10
C ASP A 334 1.09 32.44 -3.89
N LYS A 335 2.05 31.70 -4.45
CA LYS A 335 3.13 32.20 -5.31
C LYS A 335 3.15 31.49 -6.66
N PRO A 336 3.60 32.17 -7.73
CA PRO A 336 3.77 31.51 -9.02
C PRO A 336 4.79 30.38 -8.96
N VAL A 337 4.53 29.29 -9.69
CA VAL A 337 5.38 28.09 -9.71
C VAL A 337 5.81 27.75 -11.13
N VAL A 338 7.05 27.31 -11.29
CA VAL A 338 7.56 26.63 -12.49
C VAL A 338 7.94 25.21 -12.13
N ILE A 339 7.45 24.23 -12.89
CA ILE A 339 7.72 22.80 -12.69
C ILE A 339 8.41 22.23 -13.93
N ASP A 340 9.62 21.70 -13.75
CA ASP A 340 10.38 20.97 -14.78
C ASP A 340 10.16 19.46 -14.65
N PHE A 341 9.52 18.84 -15.64
CA PHE A 341 9.42 17.39 -15.74
C PHE A 341 10.65 16.85 -16.48
N TRP A 342 11.43 16.01 -15.79
CA TRP A 342 12.75 15.58 -16.25
C TRP A 342 13.01 14.08 -16.04
N ALA A 343 14.07 13.56 -16.67
CA ALA A 343 14.60 12.22 -16.39
C ALA A 343 16.13 12.19 -16.55
N SER A 344 16.83 11.28 -15.85
CA SER A 344 18.30 11.25 -15.84
C SER A 344 18.92 10.84 -17.18
N TRP A 345 18.17 10.11 -18.00
CA TRP A 345 18.58 9.71 -19.35
C TRP A 345 18.26 10.78 -20.42
N CYS A 346 17.55 11.85 -20.05
CA CYS A 346 17.16 12.93 -20.95
C CYS A 346 18.29 13.97 -21.07
N GLY A 347 19.07 13.90 -22.15
CA GLY A 347 20.16 14.83 -22.42
C GLY A 347 19.76 16.32 -22.41
N PRO A 348 18.66 16.73 -23.09
CA PRO A 348 18.18 18.12 -23.03
C PRO A 348 17.80 18.57 -21.61
N CYS A 349 17.20 17.69 -20.80
CA CYS A 349 16.85 17.99 -19.41
C CYS A 349 18.09 18.33 -18.59
N MET A 350 19.16 17.52 -18.74
CA MET A 350 20.43 17.76 -18.03
C MET A 350 21.08 19.09 -18.44
N LYS A 351 20.91 19.51 -19.70
CA LYS A 351 21.39 20.83 -20.17
C LYS A 351 20.57 21.98 -19.61
N MET A 352 19.28 21.79 -19.33
CA MET A 352 18.39 22.82 -18.78
C MET A 352 18.60 23.06 -17.28
N MET A 353 19.02 22.05 -16.51
CA MET A 353 19.14 22.16 -15.05
C MET A 353 19.97 23.36 -14.56
N PRO A 354 21.17 23.67 -15.10
CA PRO A 354 21.95 24.82 -14.63
C PRO A 354 21.23 26.16 -14.87
N PHE A 355 20.47 26.27 -15.96
CA PHE A 355 19.67 27.45 -16.25
C PHE A 355 18.50 27.58 -15.28
N MET A 356 17.85 26.46 -14.94
CA MET A 356 16.77 26.45 -13.95
C MET A 356 17.27 26.87 -12.57
N GLU A 357 18.47 26.44 -12.16
CA GLU A 357 19.09 26.90 -10.89
C GLU A 357 19.41 28.40 -10.92
N GLN A 358 19.90 28.94 -12.04
CA GLN A 358 20.12 30.37 -12.20
C GLN A 358 18.83 31.18 -12.11
N LEU A 359 17.77 30.72 -12.77
CA LEU A 359 16.45 31.36 -12.72
C LEU A 359 15.86 31.28 -11.31
N ALA A 360 15.98 30.14 -10.63
CA ALA A 360 15.54 29.98 -9.26
C ALA A 360 16.21 31.01 -8.34
N ALA A 361 17.53 31.14 -8.42
CA ALA A 361 18.28 32.15 -7.66
C ALA A 361 17.88 33.59 -8.04
N LYS A 362 17.70 33.88 -9.33
CA LYS A 362 17.34 35.21 -9.84
C LYS A 362 15.96 35.67 -9.37
N TYR A 363 14.98 34.76 -9.35
CA TYR A 363 13.60 35.04 -8.96
C TYR A 363 13.28 34.57 -7.55
N LYS A 364 14.30 34.50 -6.68
CA LYS A 364 14.15 34.17 -5.27
C LYS A 364 13.03 35.00 -4.62
N ASP A 365 12.26 34.32 -3.78
CA ASP A 365 11.09 34.79 -3.05
C ASP A 365 9.88 35.23 -3.92
N LYS A 366 10.06 35.35 -5.24
CA LYS A 366 9.04 35.75 -6.22
C LYS A 366 8.41 34.57 -6.96
N VAL A 367 9.20 33.59 -7.36
CA VAL A 367 8.75 32.39 -8.10
C VAL A 367 9.33 31.15 -7.44
N ILE A 368 8.50 30.11 -7.30
CA ILE A 368 8.92 28.81 -6.78
C ILE A 368 9.32 27.91 -7.95
N PHE A 369 10.49 27.29 -7.85
CA PHE A 369 11.01 26.37 -8.87
C PHE A 369 11.02 24.95 -8.34
N LEU A 370 10.33 24.06 -9.05
CA LEU A 370 10.16 22.66 -8.72
C LEU A 370 10.61 21.78 -9.89
N LYS A 371 10.95 20.53 -9.61
CA LYS A 371 11.20 19.51 -10.63
C LYS A 371 10.56 18.18 -10.26
N VAL A 372 10.07 17.45 -11.26
CA VAL A 372 9.42 16.14 -11.13
C VAL A 372 10.20 15.13 -11.97
N ASN A 373 10.63 14.04 -11.35
CA ASN A 373 11.26 12.95 -12.07
C ASN A 373 10.19 12.06 -12.73
N ALA A 374 10.13 12.06 -14.06
CA ALA A 374 9.12 11.37 -14.84
C ALA A 374 9.19 9.83 -14.74
N ASP A 375 10.36 9.26 -14.47
CA ASP A 375 10.50 7.81 -14.26
C ASP A 375 9.85 7.36 -12.94
N LYS A 376 9.93 8.22 -11.91
CA LYS A 376 9.34 7.98 -10.59
C LYS A 376 7.85 8.28 -10.55
N GLU A 377 7.43 9.39 -11.16
CA GLU A 377 6.08 9.96 -11.01
C GLU A 377 5.19 9.75 -12.25
N LYS A 378 5.16 8.52 -12.76
CA LYS A 378 4.46 8.18 -14.02
C LYS A 378 2.98 8.52 -14.03
N GLU A 379 2.28 8.34 -12.89
CA GLU A 379 0.85 8.65 -12.79
C GLU A 379 0.58 10.14 -12.91
N LEU A 380 1.38 10.97 -12.24
CA LEU A 380 1.33 12.42 -12.36
C LEU A 380 1.58 12.84 -13.82
N CYS A 381 2.62 12.28 -14.45
CA CYS A 381 2.90 12.54 -15.87
C CYS A 381 1.72 12.20 -16.78
N ASN A 382 1.13 11.01 -16.62
CA ASN A 382 -0.01 10.57 -17.42
C ASN A 382 -1.22 11.50 -17.24
N LYS A 383 -1.52 11.89 -16.00
CA LYS A 383 -2.66 12.75 -15.68
C LYS A 383 -2.57 14.12 -16.33
N PHE A 384 -1.35 14.64 -16.50
CA PHE A 384 -1.07 15.93 -17.11
C PHE A 384 -0.60 15.85 -18.56
N GLY A 385 -0.68 14.67 -19.20
CA GLY A 385 -0.30 14.49 -20.60
C GLY A 385 1.19 14.71 -20.89
N ILE A 386 2.07 14.48 -19.91
CA ILE A 386 3.51 14.67 -20.04
C ILE A 386 4.11 13.50 -20.84
N ASN A 387 4.11 13.63 -22.17
CA ASN A 387 4.55 12.59 -23.10
C ASN A 387 5.95 12.81 -23.68
N ALA A 388 6.59 13.94 -23.36
CA ALA A 388 7.92 14.31 -23.83
C ALA A 388 8.70 15.05 -22.73
N LEU A 389 10.03 14.99 -22.78
CA LEU A 389 10.90 15.62 -21.78
C LEU A 389 12.00 16.48 -22.46
N PRO A 390 12.39 17.62 -21.87
CA PRO A 390 11.73 18.23 -20.71
C PRO A 390 10.37 18.80 -21.11
N THR A 391 9.42 18.80 -20.18
CA THR A 391 8.19 19.58 -20.28
C THR A 391 8.13 20.51 -19.08
N PHE A 392 7.81 21.77 -19.31
CA PHE A 392 7.66 22.78 -18.28
C PHE A 392 6.20 23.09 -18.05
N MET A 393 5.80 23.20 -16.79
CA MET A 393 4.48 23.69 -16.39
C MET A 393 4.63 24.98 -15.60
N PHE A 394 3.93 26.02 -16.00
CA PHE A 394 3.92 27.33 -15.38
C PHE A 394 2.55 27.55 -14.72
N LEU A 395 2.55 27.91 -13.45
CA LEU A 395 1.36 28.07 -12.63
C LEU A 395 1.28 29.52 -12.12
N PRO A 396 0.53 30.39 -12.80
CA PRO A 396 0.24 31.73 -12.30
C PRO A 396 -0.77 31.69 -11.14
N VAL A 397 -0.62 32.60 -10.18
CA VAL A 397 -1.58 32.75 -9.08
C VAL A 397 -2.91 33.25 -9.65
N GLY A 398 -4.00 32.50 -9.43
CA GLY A 398 -5.33 32.83 -9.96
C GLY A 398 -5.50 32.67 -11.47
N GLY A 399 -4.50 32.13 -12.18
CA GLY A 399 -4.57 31.88 -13.62
C GLY A 399 -4.61 30.39 -13.97
N LYS A 400 -4.68 30.09 -15.27
CA LYS A 400 -4.65 28.71 -15.78
C LYS A 400 -3.21 28.22 -15.97
N PRO A 401 -2.94 26.91 -15.79
CA PRO A 401 -1.65 26.31 -16.12
C PRO A 401 -1.27 26.51 -17.57
N ILE A 402 0.02 26.73 -17.80
CA ILE A 402 0.61 26.78 -19.15
C ILE A 402 1.62 25.64 -19.23
N GLN A 403 1.57 24.84 -20.28
CA GLN A 403 2.52 23.75 -20.53
C GLN A 403 3.34 24.01 -21.78
N GLU A 404 4.64 23.74 -21.71
CA GLU A 404 5.58 23.92 -22.81
C GLU A 404 6.55 22.75 -22.94
N ILE A 405 6.56 22.10 -24.10
CA ILE A 405 7.44 20.96 -24.39
C ILE A 405 8.76 21.49 -24.96
N GLY A 406 9.89 21.01 -24.42
CA GLY A 406 11.22 21.28 -24.96
C GLY A 406 11.65 22.75 -24.89
N ALA A 407 11.10 23.53 -23.97
CA ALA A 407 11.38 24.98 -23.90
C ALA A 407 12.87 25.27 -23.66
N GLU A 408 13.42 26.17 -24.48
CA GLU A 408 14.78 26.70 -24.32
C GLU A 408 14.84 27.78 -23.22
N PRO A 409 16.03 28.07 -22.65
CA PRO A 409 16.15 28.96 -21.48
C PRO A 409 15.49 30.33 -21.64
N GLY A 410 15.70 30.99 -22.80
CA GLY A 410 15.12 32.31 -23.07
C GLY A 410 13.59 32.30 -23.14
N LYS A 411 12.99 31.21 -23.65
CA LYS A 411 11.53 31.05 -23.69
C LYS A 411 10.96 30.85 -22.28
N VAL A 412 11.60 30.03 -21.44
CA VAL A 412 11.21 29.82 -20.04
C VAL A 412 11.19 31.15 -19.28
N GLU A 413 12.28 31.92 -19.37
CA GLU A 413 12.39 33.20 -18.69
C GLU A 413 11.36 34.23 -19.18
N LYS A 414 11.11 34.27 -20.49
CA LYS A 414 10.08 35.13 -21.08
C LYS A 414 8.69 34.83 -20.50
N ILE A 415 8.31 33.55 -20.40
CA ILE A 415 7.02 33.15 -19.83
C ILE A 415 6.92 33.55 -18.35
N ILE A 416 8.00 33.40 -17.58
CA ILE A 416 8.02 33.85 -16.18
C ILE A 416 7.71 35.35 -16.09
N MET A 417 8.39 36.19 -16.87
CA MET A 417 8.19 37.63 -16.84
C MET A 417 6.80 38.04 -17.36
N GLU A 418 6.33 37.43 -18.44
CA GLU A 418 5.11 37.85 -19.11
C GLU A 418 3.85 37.17 -18.60
N GLN A 419 3.92 36.05 -17.88
CA GLN A 419 2.72 35.30 -17.48
C GLN A 419 2.66 35.02 -15.98
N LEU A 420 3.80 34.92 -15.29
CA LEU A 420 3.82 34.61 -13.86
C LEU A 420 3.94 35.85 -12.96
N LEU A 421 4.70 36.86 -13.38
CA LEU A 421 5.00 38.05 -12.58
C LEU A 421 4.27 39.32 -13.06
N LYS A 422 3.12 39.14 -13.71
CA LYS A 422 2.28 40.24 -14.20
C LYS A 422 1.59 41.01 -13.08
#